data_AF-A0A962IF91-F1
#
_entry.id   AF-A0A962IF91-F1
#
_cell.length_a   1.000
_cell.length_b   1.000
_cell.length_c   1.000
_cell.angle_alpha   90.00
_cell.angle_beta   90.00
_cell.angle_gamma   90.00
#
_symmetry.space_group_name_H-M   'P 1'
#
loop_
_entity.id
_entity.type
_entity.pdbx_description
1 polymer ?
#
loop_
_entity_poly.entity_id
_entity_poly.type
_entity_poly.pdbx_seq_one_letter_code
_entity_poly.pdbx_strand_id
1 'polypeptide(L)'
;DRTRYMQSSKTFVMVDRPFWKDKDPHTGCDVMSMTLTDRLTRGTYLFDNGPERPAVMCLTYSWMSDALKMLPLPLNQRVRLALDALKKIYPGVDIAAHIIGDPITVSWESDPNFLGAFKGALPGHYRYNHRMYGHFMQHKLPAQERGIFLAGDDISWTPAWVEGAVQTGLNAVWGVMHHLGGRCHAENPGPGDEYPQYGPVALGD
;
A
#
# COMPACT_ATOMS: atom_id res chain seq x y z
N ASP A 1 16.36 -9.34 11.31
CA ASP A 1 15.15 -8.50 11.38
C ASP A 1 13.92 -9.39 11.62
N ARG A 2 12.96 -8.94 12.43
CA ARG A 2 11.70 -9.66 12.74
C ARG A 2 10.48 -8.99 12.10
N THR A 3 10.63 -7.80 11.51
CA THR A 3 9.57 -7.12 10.77
C THR A 3 9.14 -7.97 9.58
N ARG A 4 7.83 -8.18 9.45
CA ARG A 4 7.25 -8.97 8.35
C ARG A 4 6.69 -8.03 7.29
N TYR A 5 7.07 -8.25 6.05
CA TYR A 5 6.49 -7.56 4.89
C TYR A 5 5.40 -8.41 4.23
N MET A 6 4.35 -7.73 3.76
CA MET A 6 3.19 -8.33 3.11
C MET A 6 3.33 -8.28 1.59
N GLN A 7 2.86 -9.33 0.92
CA GLN A 7 2.83 -9.42 -0.53
C GLN A 7 1.62 -8.68 -1.11
N SER A 8 1.78 -8.07 -2.28
CA SER A 8 0.66 -7.48 -3.01
C SER A 8 0.90 -7.48 -4.51
N SER A 9 -0.16 -7.78 -5.26
CA SER A 9 -0.17 -7.75 -6.72
C SER A 9 -1.31 -6.88 -7.21
N LYS A 10 -1.04 -6.11 -8.27
CA LYS A 10 -2.05 -5.35 -9.01
C LYS A 10 -1.90 -5.57 -10.51
N THR A 11 -3.02 -5.62 -11.22
CA THR A 11 -3.05 -5.72 -12.69
C THR A 11 -4.09 -4.75 -13.21
N PHE A 12 -3.67 -3.88 -14.11
CA PHE A 12 -4.48 -2.81 -14.69
C PHE A 12 -4.57 -2.93 -16.20
N VAL A 13 -5.69 -2.48 -16.73
CA VAL A 13 -5.91 -2.22 -18.15
C VAL A 13 -6.56 -0.86 -18.32
N MET A 14 -6.31 -0.21 -19.44
CA MET A 14 -7.07 0.94 -19.89
C MET A 14 -8.20 0.45 -20.79
N VAL A 15 -9.34 1.14 -20.76
CA VAL A 15 -10.47 0.87 -21.64
C VAL A 15 -10.91 2.14 -22.36
N ASP A 16 -11.52 1.99 -23.52
CA ASP A 16 -11.92 3.07 -24.42
C ASP A 16 -12.89 4.09 -23.78
N ARG A 17 -13.80 3.64 -22.92
CA ARG A 17 -14.78 4.46 -22.18
C ARG A 17 -15.19 3.75 -20.88
N PRO A 18 -15.86 4.43 -19.93
CA PRO A 18 -16.40 3.79 -18.72
C PRO A 18 -17.64 2.93 -19.04
N PHE A 19 -17.50 1.89 -19.89
CA PHE A 19 -18.59 1.07 -20.42
C PHE A 19 -19.40 0.34 -19.35
N TRP A 20 -18.82 0.13 -18.17
CA TRP A 20 -19.50 -0.46 -17.01
C TRP A 20 -20.77 0.31 -16.59
N LYS A 21 -20.87 1.60 -16.92
CA LYS A 21 -22.05 2.44 -16.64
C LYS A 21 -23.23 2.19 -17.58
N ASP A 22 -23.03 1.45 -18.67
CA ASP A 22 -24.14 1.08 -19.55
C ASP A 22 -25.17 0.28 -18.77
N LYS A 23 -26.44 0.42 -19.14
CA LYS A 23 -27.54 -0.27 -18.46
C LYS A 23 -27.83 -1.61 -19.13
N ASP A 24 -27.87 -2.67 -18.33
CA ASP A 24 -28.44 -3.94 -18.75
C ASP A 24 -29.95 -3.75 -18.97
N PRO A 25 -30.48 -4.02 -20.17
CA PRO A 25 -31.89 -3.80 -20.48
C PRO A 25 -32.85 -4.72 -19.72
N HIS A 26 -32.39 -5.88 -19.21
CA HIS A 26 -33.22 -6.78 -18.42
C HIS A 26 -33.30 -6.37 -16.95
N THR A 27 -32.21 -5.88 -16.38
CA THR A 27 -32.10 -5.62 -14.93
C THR A 27 -32.17 -4.13 -14.58
N GLY A 28 -31.87 -3.24 -15.52
CA GLY A 28 -31.71 -1.79 -15.28
C GLY A 28 -30.45 -1.43 -14.49
N CYS A 29 -29.63 -2.42 -14.12
CA CYS A 29 -28.37 -2.24 -13.41
C CYS A 29 -27.24 -1.86 -14.37
N ASP A 30 -26.15 -1.33 -13.81
CA ASP A 30 -24.88 -1.18 -14.52
C ASP A 30 -24.40 -2.56 -15.01
N VAL A 31 -23.90 -2.66 -16.25
CA VAL A 31 -23.44 -3.94 -16.83
C VAL A 31 -22.27 -4.55 -16.05
N MET A 32 -21.49 -3.71 -15.35
CA MET A 32 -20.40 -4.15 -14.48
C MET A 32 -20.29 -3.22 -13.26
N SER A 33 -19.81 -3.73 -12.13
CA SER A 33 -19.66 -2.95 -10.89
C SER A 33 -18.29 -3.16 -10.28
N MET A 34 -17.95 -2.34 -9.28
CA MET A 34 -16.87 -2.69 -8.35
C MET A 34 -17.13 -4.11 -7.84
N THR A 35 -16.13 -4.98 -7.98
CA THR A 35 -16.31 -6.41 -7.74
C THR A 35 -15.51 -6.85 -6.53
N LEU A 36 -16.19 -7.44 -5.54
CA LEU A 36 -15.59 -8.20 -4.44
C LEU A 36 -15.92 -9.67 -4.62
N THR A 37 -14.91 -10.53 -4.58
CA THR A 37 -15.08 -11.97 -4.82
C THR A 37 -14.05 -12.81 -4.09
N ASP A 38 -14.37 -14.09 -3.90
CA ASP A 38 -13.47 -15.16 -3.48
C ASP A 38 -12.65 -15.75 -4.65
N ARG A 39 -13.01 -15.42 -5.90
CA ARG A 39 -12.20 -15.73 -7.09
C ARG A 39 -10.88 -14.97 -7.07
N LEU A 40 -9.92 -15.40 -7.91
CA LEU A 40 -8.54 -14.88 -7.91
C LEU A 40 -8.39 -13.36 -8.04
N THR A 41 -9.38 -12.64 -8.60
CA THR A 41 -9.29 -11.18 -8.76
C THR A 41 -9.41 -10.44 -7.43
N ARG A 42 -10.10 -11.03 -6.45
CA ARG A 42 -10.45 -10.47 -5.13
C ARG A 42 -11.19 -9.14 -5.23
N GLY A 43 -10.48 -8.04 -5.49
CA GLY A 43 -11.05 -6.71 -5.71
C GLY A 43 -10.80 -6.24 -7.14
N THR A 44 -11.87 -5.79 -7.81
CA THR A 44 -11.80 -5.12 -9.11
C THR A 44 -12.35 -3.69 -8.96
N TYR A 45 -11.57 -2.71 -9.40
CA TYR A 45 -11.89 -1.27 -9.24
C TYR A 45 -12.00 -0.60 -10.60
N LEU A 46 -12.95 0.34 -10.70
CA LEU A 46 -13.34 1.02 -11.93
C LEU A 46 -13.10 2.52 -11.74
N PHE A 47 -12.23 3.10 -12.56
CA PHE A 47 -11.82 4.50 -12.46
C PHE A 47 -12.33 5.26 -13.67
N ASP A 48 -13.34 6.09 -13.46
CA ASP A 48 -13.91 6.96 -14.48
C ASP A 48 -13.16 8.29 -14.52
N ASN A 49 -12.66 8.65 -15.71
CA ASN A 49 -11.94 9.90 -15.97
C ASN A 49 -12.83 11.00 -16.56
N GLY A 50 -14.14 10.75 -16.68
CA GLY A 50 -15.13 11.64 -17.28
C GLY A 50 -15.65 11.13 -18.63
N PRO A 51 -16.71 11.77 -19.16
CA PRO A 51 -17.29 11.42 -20.45
C PRO A 51 -16.26 11.57 -21.57
N GLU A 52 -16.37 10.70 -22.59
CA GLU A 52 -15.51 10.69 -23.79
C GLU A 52 -14.00 10.53 -23.52
N ARG A 53 -13.63 10.07 -22.32
CA ARG A 53 -12.24 9.77 -21.97
C ARG A 53 -12.06 8.27 -21.76
N PRO A 54 -10.89 7.72 -22.13
CA PRO A 54 -10.49 6.41 -21.68
C PRO A 54 -10.56 6.29 -20.15
N ALA A 55 -10.99 5.14 -19.69
CA ALA A 55 -11.13 4.83 -18.28
C ALA A 55 -10.12 3.75 -17.88
N VAL A 56 -9.89 3.57 -16.58
CA VAL A 56 -8.93 2.57 -16.08
C VAL A 56 -9.67 1.53 -15.25
N MET A 57 -9.27 0.28 -15.41
CA MET A 57 -9.72 -0.82 -14.56
C MET A 57 -8.53 -1.42 -13.83
N CYS A 58 -8.59 -1.48 -12.50
CA CYS A 58 -7.78 -2.41 -11.73
C CYS A 58 -8.49 -3.77 -11.78
N LEU A 59 -8.08 -4.65 -12.69
CA LEU A 59 -8.68 -5.98 -12.84
C LEU A 59 -8.52 -6.81 -11.56
N THR A 60 -7.35 -6.70 -10.92
CA THR A 60 -7.03 -7.41 -9.68
C THR A 60 -6.31 -6.49 -8.71
N TYR A 61 -6.80 -6.39 -7.49
CA TYR A 61 -6.01 -5.94 -6.34
C TYR A 61 -6.06 -7.00 -5.25
N SER A 62 -4.92 -7.67 -5.04
CA SER A 62 -4.80 -8.81 -4.13
C SER A 62 -3.65 -8.64 -3.14
N TRP A 63 -3.78 -9.31 -1.99
CA TRP A 63 -2.79 -9.36 -0.92
C TRP A 63 -2.41 -10.80 -0.57
N MET A 64 -1.25 -10.96 0.06
CA MET A 64 -0.79 -12.21 0.66
C MET A 64 -0.89 -13.40 -0.32
N SER A 65 -1.56 -14.48 0.06
CA SER A 65 -1.65 -15.71 -0.72
C SER A 65 -2.21 -15.50 -2.13
N ASP A 66 -3.15 -14.57 -2.34
CA ASP A 66 -3.68 -14.30 -3.67
C ASP A 66 -2.70 -13.51 -4.54
N ALA A 67 -1.90 -12.61 -3.95
CA ALA A 67 -0.81 -11.95 -4.66
C ALA A 67 0.26 -12.95 -5.10
N LEU A 68 0.64 -13.87 -4.21
CA LEU A 68 1.65 -14.90 -4.47
C LEU A 68 1.26 -15.86 -5.60
N LYS A 69 -0.04 -16.08 -5.86
CA LYS A 69 -0.50 -16.85 -7.03
C LYS A 69 -0.07 -16.21 -8.36
N MET A 70 0.10 -14.89 -8.38
CA MET A 70 0.48 -14.13 -9.58
C MET A 70 1.99 -13.98 -9.73
N LEU A 71 2.76 -14.15 -8.65
CA LEU A 71 4.19 -13.82 -8.57
C LEU A 71 5.02 -14.33 -9.78
N PRO A 72 4.99 -15.63 -10.16
CA PRO A 72 5.82 -16.11 -11.26
C PRO A 72 5.20 -15.85 -12.64
N LEU A 73 3.98 -15.33 -12.71
CA LEU A 73 3.22 -15.25 -13.96
C LEU A 73 3.55 -13.98 -14.74
N PRO A 74 3.76 -14.08 -16.07
CA PRO A 74 3.93 -12.92 -16.91
C PRO A 74 2.63 -12.13 -17.04
N LEU A 75 2.76 -10.85 -17.38
CA LEU A 75 1.68 -9.88 -17.49
C LEU A 75 0.45 -10.38 -18.28
N ASN A 76 0.66 -10.92 -19.49
CA ASN A 76 -0.44 -11.41 -20.32
C ASN A 76 -1.23 -12.55 -19.65
N GLN A 77 -0.57 -13.41 -18.88
CA GLN A 77 -1.23 -14.49 -18.16
C GLN A 77 -2.06 -13.97 -16.98
N ARG A 78 -1.57 -12.94 -16.27
CA ARG A 78 -2.32 -12.28 -15.19
C ARG A 78 -3.61 -11.63 -15.72
N VAL A 79 -3.52 -10.91 -16.84
CA VAL A 79 -4.68 -10.30 -17.52
C VAL A 79 -5.68 -11.38 -17.93
N ARG A 80 -5.23 -12.44 -18.63
CA ARG A 80 -6.11 -13.54 -19.07
C ARG A 80 -6.85 -14.18 -17.90
N LEU A 81 -6.14 -14.53 -16.82
CA LEU A 81 -6.74 -15.13 -15.63
C LEU A 81 -7.79 -14.22 -14.98
N ALA A 82 -7.54 -12.91 -14.94
CA ALA A 82 -8.48 -11.94 -14.40
C ALA A 82 -9.74 -11.82 -15.28
N LEU A 83 -9.58 -11.75 -16.61
CA LEU A 83 -10.70 -11.70 -17.55
C LEU A 83 -11.52 -12.99 -17.51
N ASP A 84 -10.88 -14.16 -17.45
CA ASP A 84 -11.56 -15.45 -17.33
C ASP A 84 -12.39 -15.53 -16.04
N ALA A 85 -11.84 -15.04 -14.92
CA ALA A 85 -12.55 -14.99 -13.65
C ALA A 85 -13.72 -14.01 -13.69
N LEU A 86 -13.53 -12.80 -14.25
CA LEU A 86 -14.59 -11.80 -14.40
C LEU A 86 -15.68 -12.26 -15.37
N LYS A 87 -15.35 -13.03 -16.42
CA LYS A 87 -16.35 -13.61 -17.34
C LYS A 87 -17.29 -14.59 -16.65
N LYS A 88 -16.83 -15.26 -15.58
CA LYS A 88 -17.70 -16.11 -14.75
C LYS A 88 -18.66 -15.30 -13.88
N ILE A 89 -18.34 -14.05 -13.57
CA ILE A 89 -19.20 -13.13 -12.79
C ILE A 89 -20.12 -12.35 -13.73
N TYR A 90 -19.59 -11.88 -14.86
CA TYR A 90 -20.26 -11.04 -15.85
C TYR A 90 -20.28 -11.74 -17.24
N PRO A 91 -21.06 -12.82 -17.42
CA PRO A 91 -21.04 -13.61 -18.65
C PRO A 91 -21.50 -12.83 -19.88
N GLY A 92 -22.36 -11.82 -19.71
CA GLY A 92 -22.86 -10.97 -20.79
C GLY A 92 -21.95 -9.79 -21.16
N VAL A 93 -20.87 -9.56 -20.41
CA VAL A 93 -19.98 -8.41 -20.62
C VAL A 93 -18.74 -8.85 -21.39
N ASP A 94 -18.38 -8.07 -22.41
CA ASP A 94 -17.14 -8.26 -23.15
C ASP A 94 -16.11 -7.19 -22.76
N ILE A 95 -15.44 -7.42 -21.63
CA ILE A 95 -14.41 -6.51 -21.12
C ILE A 95 -13.25 -6.40 -22.12
N ALA A 96 -12.89 -7.50 -22.79
CA ALA A 96 -11.72 -7.54 -23.66
C ALA A 96 -11.88 -6.64 -24.89
N ALA A 97 -13.09 -6.55 -25.45
CA ALA A 97 -13.40 -5.66 -26.57
C ALA A 97 -13.19 -4.17 -26.26
N HIS A 98 -13.24 -3.78 -24.99
CA HIS A 98 -13.04 -2.40 -24.56
C HIS A 98 -11.59 -2.07 -24.22
N ILE A 99 -10.71 -3.06 -24.07
CA ILE A 99 -9.32 -2.83 -23.65
C ILE A 99 -8.52 -2.15 -24.77
N ILE A 100 -7.83 -1.07 -24.41
CA ILE A 100 -6.90 -0.34 -25.27
C ILE A 100 -5.58 -0.10 -24.54
N GLY A 101 -4.53 0.22 -25.30
CA GLY A 101 -3.19 0.46 -24.74
C GLY A 101 -2.56 -0.78 -24.12
N ASP A 102 -1.50 -0.57 -23.35
CA ASP A 102 -0.74 -1.65 -22.74
C ASP A 102 -1.22 -1.96 -21.31
N PRO A 103 -1.33 -3.25 -20.92
CA PRO A 103 -1.61 -3.61 -19.54
C PRO A 103 -0.43 -3.23 -18.64
N ILE A 104 -0.69 -3.06 -17.34
CA ILE A 104 0.33 -2.78 -16.34
C ILE A 104 0.15 -3.74 -15.16
N THR A 105 1.24 -4.33 -14.66
CA THR A 105 1.19 -5.17 -13.45
C THR A 105 2.38 -4.91 -12.54
N VAL A 106 2.20 -5.18 -11.25
CA VAL A 106 3.26 -5.13 -10.24
C VAL A 106 3.08 -6.28 -9.25
N SER A 107 4.19 -6.86 -8.83
CA SER A 107 4.32 -7.66 -7.60
C SER A 107 5.40 -6.99 -6.76
N TRP A 108 5.04 -6.44 -5.61
CA TRP A 108 6.00 -5.65 -4.82
C TRP A 108 7.15 -6.51 -4.28
N GLU A 109 6.85 -7.76 -3.93
CA GLU A 109 7.81 -8.72 -3.41
C GLU A 109 8.86 -9.21 -4.42
N SER A 110 8.75 -8.86 -5.72
CA SER A 110 9.74 -9.25 -6.74
C SER A 110 10.82 -8.20 -6.99
N ASP A 111 10.65 -6.97 -6.49
CA ASP A 111 11.64 -5.89 -6.68
C ASP A 111 12.74 -6.00 -5.61
N PRO A 112 14.03 -6.09 -5.95
CA PRO A 112 15.09 -6.17 -4.93
C PRO A 112 15.21 -4.92 -4.04
N ASN A 113 14.66 -3.78 -4.46
CA ASN A 113 14.62 -2.56 -3.64
C ASN A 113 13.43 -2.53 -2.67
N PHE A 114 12.49 -3.48 -2.81
CA PHE A 114 11.35 -3.64 -1.92
C PHE A 114 11.08 -5.12 -1.64
N LEU A 115 11.27 -5.58 -0.40
CA LEU A 115 11.04 -7.00 -0.05
C LEU A 115 9.57 -7.31 0.29
N GLY A 116 8.64 -6.55 -0.28
CA GLY A 116 7.20 -6.61 -0.07
C GLY A 116 6.53 -5.24 -0.22
N ALA A 117 5.20 -5.21 -0.19
CA ALA A 117 4.43 -4.00 -0.42
C ALA A 117 4.45 -3.02 0.77
N PHE A 118 4.41 -3.56 1.99
CA PHE A 118 4.39 -2.80 3.24
C PHE A 118 4.55 -3.76 4.43
N LYS A 119 4.86 -3.23 5.63
CA LYS A 119 4.90 -4.02 6.86
C LYS A 119 3.51 -4.54 7.26
N GLY A 120 3.44 -5.78 7.74
CA GLY A 120 2.30 -6.34 8.46
C GLY A 120 2.70 -6.68 9.90
N ALA A 121 2.19 -5.94 10.88
CA ALA A 121 2.48 -6.21 12.28
C ALA A 121 1.84 -7.54 12.73
N LEU A 122 2.65 -8.47 13.24
CA LEU A 122 2.16 -9.71 13.84
C LEU A 122 1.82 -9.49 15.33
N PRO A 123 0.97 -10.34 15.93
CA PRO A 123 0.83 -10.39 17.38
C PRO A 123 2.19 -10.46 18.08
N GLY A 124 2.39 -9.63 19.11
CA GLY A 124 3.66 -9.52 19.85
C GLY A 124 4.69 -8.57 19.25
N HIS A 125 4.48 -8.01 18.05
CA HIS A 125 5.45 -7.09 17.42
C HIS A 125 5.45 -5.67 17.99
N TYR A 126 4.58 -5.36 18.94
CA TYR A 126 4.50 -4.03 19.55
C TYR A 126 5.85 -3.52 20.05
N ARG A 127 6.60 -4.36 20.78
CA ARG A 127 7.92 -3.97 21.34
C ARG A 127 8.96 -3.68 20.25
N TYR A 128 8.92 -4.40 19.12
CA TYR A 128 9.80 -4.09 17.98
C TYR A 128 9.45 -2.73 17.38
N ASN A 129 8.16 -2.49 17.16
CA ASN A 129 7.71 -1.23 16.57
C ASN A 129 7.93 -0.04 17.52
N HIS A 130 7.78 -0.24 18.83
CA HIS A 130 8.08 0.75 19.85
C HIS A 130 9.55 1.18 19.79
N ARG A 131 10.47 0.20 19.71
CA ARG A 131 11.91 0.46 19.55
C ARG A 131 12.22 1.22 18.25
N MET A 132 11.65 0.79 17.13
CA MET A 132 11.87 1.43 15.82
C MET A 132 11.30 2.85 15.78
N TYR A 133 10.06 3.05 16.21
CA TYR A 133 9.39 4.36 16.21
C TYR A 133 10.08 5.37 17.13
N GLY A 134 10.61 4.92 18.27
CA GLY A 134 11.35 5.77 19.21
C GLY A 134 12.83 5.98 18.87
N HIS A 135 13.36 5.33 17.82
CA HIS A 135 14.79 5.35 17.48
C HIS A 135 15.34 6.77 17.24
N PHE A 136 14.51 7.71 16.79
CA PHE A 136 14.92 9.11 16.59
C PHE A 136 15.28 9.84 17.90
N MET A 137 14.87 9.32 19.07
CA MET A 137 15.19 9.85 20.39
C MET A 137 16.52 9.31 20.92
N GLN A 138 17.64 9.83 20.40
CA GLN A 138 18.96 9.19 20.55
C GLN A 138 19.77 9.57 21.81
N HIS A 139 19.26 10.45 22.67
CA HIS A 139 20.02 11.00 23.80
C HIS A 139 20.55 9.96 24.81
N LYS A 140 19.89 8.80 24.92
CA LYS A 140 20.31 7.67 25.77
C LYS A 140 21.10 6.59 25.02
N LEU A 141 21.21 6.68 23.70
CA LEU A 141 21.95 5.68 22.91
C LEU A 141 23.47 5.86 23.10
N PRO A 142 24.28 4.79 23.00
CA PRO A 142 25.72 4.88 22.88
C PRO A 142 26.15 5.78 21.71
N ALA A 143 27.30 6.47 21.83
CA ALA A 143 27.75 7.43 20.83
C ALA A 143 27.85 6.84 19.42
N GLN A 144 28.32 5.60 19.31
CA GLN A 144 28.45 4.87 18.03
C GLN A 144 27.12 4.50 17.37
N GLU A 145 25.99 4.63 18.07
CA GLU A 145 24.64 4.35 17.55
C GLU A 145 23.87 5.64 17.19
N ARG A 146 24.46 6.82 17.43
CA ARG A 146 23.83 8.12 17.12
C ARG A 146 24.17 8.58 15.71
N GLY A 147 23.31 9.39 15.12
CA GLY A 147 23.51 10.05 13.82
C GLY A 147 22.92 9.29 12.62
N ILE A 148 22.48 8.04 12.81
CA ILE A 148 21.66 7.31 11.83
C ILE A 148 20.19 7.39 12.21
N PHE A 149 19.33 7.77 11.26
CA PHE A 149 17.89 7.91 11.48
C PHE A 149 17.10 7.02 10.54
N LEU A 150 16.00 6.46 11.04
CA LEU A 150 15.09 5.61 10.30
C LEU A 150 13.75 6.31 10.17
N ALA A 151 13.15 6.24 8.98
CA ALA A 151 11.81 6.73 8.70
C ALA A 151 11.20 5.88 7.58
N GLY A 152 9.88 5.83 7.53
CA GLY A 152 9.12 4.96 6.62
C GLY A 152 7.82 4.48 7.25
N ASP A 153 6.89 4.00 6.44
CA ASP A 153 5.65 3.42 6.96
C ASP A 153 5.93 2.13 7.77
N ASP A 154 7.03 1.44 7.49
CA ASP A 154 7.58 0.33 8.27
C ASP A 154 8.09 0.75 9.65
N ILE A 155 8.50 2.00 9.87
CA ILE A 155 8.81 2.57 11.18
C ILE A 155 7.53 3.01 11.92
N SER A 156 6.46 3.32 11.19
CA SER A 156 5.21 3.88 11.72
C SER A 156 4.35 2.86 12.48
N TRP A 157 3.30 3.34 13.15
CA TRP A 157 2.25 2.48 13.72
C TRP A 157 1.17 2.08 12.71
N THR A 158 1.20 2.65 11.51
CA THR A 158 0.16 2.53 10.48
C THR A 158 0.77 2.14 9.13
N PRO A 159 1.45 0.97 9.03
CA PRO A 159 2.01 0.55 7.75
C PRO A 159 0.91 0.33 6.71
N ALA A 160 1.29 0.38 5.42
CA ALA A 160 0.37 0.45 4.28
C ALA A 160 -0.37 1.79 4.11
N TRP A 161 -0.07 2.78 4.95
CA TRP A 161 -0.60 4.14 4.86
C TRP A 161 0.51 5.16 4.75
N VAL A 162 0.45 6.00 3.72
CA VAL A 162 1.50 6.99 3.42
C VAL A 162 1.71 7.99 4.56
N GLU A 163 0.66 8.31 5.32
CA GLU A 163 0.73 9.20 6.48
C GLU A 163 1.75 8.71 7.52
N GLY A 164 1.88 7.38 7.69
CA GLY A 164 2.88 6.80 8.60
C GLY A 164 4.32 7.11 8.16
N ALA A 165 4.59 7.10 6.85
CA ALA A 165 5.89 7.48 6.32
C ALA A 165 6.16 8.98 6.50
N VAL A 166 5.15 9.83 6.29
CA VAL A 166 5.26 11.28 6.47
C VAL A 166 5.58 11.61 7.94
N GLN A 167 4.80 11.08 8.88
CA GLN A 167 4.98 11.38 10.30
C GLN A 167 6.31 10.88 10.85
N THR A 168 6.75 9.68 10.48
CA THR A 168 8.08 9.18 10.87
C THR A 168 9.22 9.96 10.21
N GLY A 169 9.01 10.45 8.98
CA GLY A 169 9.90 11.41 8.33
C GLY A 169 10.05 12.69 9.15
N LEU A 170 8.95 13.26 9.65
CA LEU A 170 8.98 14.45 10.51
C LEU A 170 9.67 14.19 11.86
N ASN A 171 9.49 13.02 12.46
CA ASN A 171 10.22 12.61 13.67
C ASN A 171 11.73 12.55 13.40
N ALA A 172 12.13 11.96 12.26
CA ALA A 172 13.53 11.91 11.86
C ALA A 172 14.11 13.30 11.57
N VAL A 173 13.35 14.22 10.95
CA VAL A 173 13.75 15.62 10.77
C VAL A 173 14.06 16.29 12.11
N TRP A 174 13.18 16.13 13.10
CA TRP A 174 13.44 16.63 14.46
C TRP A 174 14.71 16.01 15.04
N GLY A 175 14.89 14.69 14.90
CA GLY A 175 16.06 13.98 15.39
C GLY A 175 17.38 14.46 14.77
N VAL A 176 17.40 14.68 13.45
CA VAL A 176 18.56 15.21 12.71
C VAL A 176 18.86 16.65 13.15
N MET A 177 17.83 17.51 13.22
CA MET A 177 17.99 18.88 13.71
C MET A 177 18.60 18.91 15.11
N HIS A 178 18.09 18.09 16.03
CA HIS A 178 18.61 17.98 17.39
C HIS A 178 20.05 17.44 17.42
N HIS A 179 20.39 16.45 16.56
CA HIS A 179 21.75 15.92 16.46
C HIS A 179 22.77 16.98 16.00
N LEU A 180 22.35 17.90 15.13
CA LEU A 180 23.15 19.03 14.67
C LEU A 180 23.18 20.22 15.65
N GLY A 181 22.62 20.07 16.85
CA GLY A 181 22.57 21.12 17.88
C GLY A 181 21.45 22.16 17.69
N GLY A 182 20.52 21.91 16.77
CA GLY A 182 19.32 22.72 16.59
C GLY A 182 18.23 22.39 17.62
N ARG A 183 17.20 23.24 17.67
CA ARG A 183 16.02 23.09 18.52
C ARG A 183 14.79 23.71 17.88
N CYS A 184 13.60 23.22 18.23
CA CYS A 184 12.34 23.85 17.83
C CYS A 184 12.18 25.25 18.45
N HIS A 185 11.34 26.07 17.83
CA HIS A 185 10.90 27.33 18.40
C HIS A 185 9.99 27.06 19.62
N ALA A 186 10.08 27.89 20.66
CA ALA A 186 9.35 27.65 21.92
C ALA A 186 7.82 27.60 21.75
N GLU A 187 7.28 28.38 20.81
CA GLU A 187 5.84 28.42 20.50
C GLU A 187 5.38 27.31 19.54
N ASN A 188 6.30 26.48 19.02
CA ASN A 188 5.98 25.39 18.11
C ASN A 188 6.86 24.16 18.41
N PRO A 189 6.61 23.47 19.54
CA PRO A 189 7.35 22.27 19.92
C PRO A 189 7.18 21.17 18.86
N GLY A 190 8.25 20.43 18.61
CA GLY A 190 8.27 19.33 17.67
C GLY A 190 8.10 17.96 18.33
N PRO A 191 8.15 16.88 17.53
CA PRO A 191 7.86 15.53 18.00
C PRO A 191 8.72 15.07 19.18
N GLY A 192 10.02 15.39 19.20
CA GLY A 192 10.91 14.92 20.26
C GLY A 192 10.88 15.76 21.53
N ASP A 193 10.36 16.98 21.48
CA ASP A 193 10.19 17.83 22.66
C ASP A 193 9.12 17.24 23.61
N GLU A 194 8.10 16.61 23.00
CA GLU A 194 6.90 16.10 23.69
C GLU A 194 6.85 14.55 23.74
N TYR A 195 7.78 13.87 23.06
CA TYR A 195 7.85 12.39 23.02
C TYR A 195 7.92 11.72 24.40
N PRO A 196 8.66 12.24 25.41
CA PRO A 196 8.68 11.62 26.74
C PRO A 196 7.31 11.58 27.42
N GLN A 197 6.41 12.51 27.09
CA GLN A 197 5.09 12.63 27.68
C GLN A 197 4.02 11.88 26.87
N TYR A 198 4.06 11.98 25.54
CA TYR A 198 3.00 11.47 24.66
C TYR A 198 3.42 10.32 23.75
N GLY A 199 4.67 9.87 23.86
CA GLY A 199 5.18 8.72 23.11
C GLY A 199 4.42 7.42 23.42
N PRO A 200 4.55 6.41 22.55
CA PRO A 200 3.93 5.11 22.76
C PRO A 200 4.44 4.46 24.06
N VAL A 201 3.53 3.78 24.77
CA VAL A 201 3.79 3.14 26.07
C VAL A 201 4.84 2.04 25.92
N ALA A 202 5.87 2.03 26.77
CA ALA A 202 6.77 0.89 26.84
C ALA A 202 6.09 -0.28 27.56
N LEU A 203 5.92 -1.41 26.88
CA LEU A 203 5.57 -2.67 27.55
C LEU A 203 6.88 -3.23 28.10
N GLY A 204 7.02 -3.31 29.43
CA GLY A 204 8.21 -3.85 30.10
C GLY A 204 8.62 -5.24 29.61
N ASP A 205 9.73 -5.76 30.12
CA ASP A 205 10.24 -7.08 29.68
C ASP A 205 9.29 -8.24 29.99
#